data_AF-A0A354F302-F1
#
_entry.id   AF-A0A354F302-F1
#
_cell.length_a   1.000
_cell.length_b   1.000
_cell.length_c   1.000
_cell.angle_alpha   90.00
_cell.angle_beta   90.00
_cell.angle_gamma   90.00
#
_symmetry.space_group_name_H-M   'P 1'
#
loop_
_entity.id
_entity.type
_entity.pdbx_description
1 polymer ?
#
loop_
_entity_poly.entity_id
_entity_poly.type
_entity_poly.pdbx_seq_one_letter_code
_entity_poly.pdbx_strand_id
1 'polypeptide(L)'
;MNFRYSIEHSDFTEGLCLRKYTFGDSLVCALFLSSCGKSTDSSSTDYDTTAPTVSSTNPASDVTGVAVDSKIFVTFSEAMDVSTINTTNFTLSGSSGAVSGTVTYSGTVATFIPSTSLSPFSTYTAKITHVRKGSGRE
;
A
#
# COMPACT_ATOMS: atom_id res chain seq x y z
N MET A 1 25.30 -14.68 4.46
CA MET A 1 25.37 -13.63 3.42
C MET A 1 24.14 -12.76 3.58
N ASN A 2 24.33 -11.45 3.83
CA ASN A 2 23.25 -10.60 4.33
C ASN A 2 23.06 -9.32 3.50
N PHE A 3 21.85 -8.76 3.44
CA PHE A 3 21.54 -7.49 2.76
C PHE A 3 20.80 -6.49 3.68
N ARG A 4 20.65 -5.24 3.24
CA ARG A 4 19.84 -4.20 3.90
C ARG A 4 18.46 -4.08 3.25
N TYR A 5 17.38 -4.06 4.03
CA TYR A 5 16.01 -4.05 3.53
C TYR A 5 15.27 -2.76 3.95
N SER A 6 14.61 -2.08 3.03
CA SER A 6 13.74 -0.93 3.31
C SER A 6 12.39 -1.08 2.60
N ILE A 7 11.35 -0.43 3.11
CA ILE A 7 9.99 -0.54 2.57
C ILE A 7 9.40 0.84 2.37
N GLU A 8 8.94 1.08 1.15
CA GLU A 8 8.26 2.29 0.74
C GLU A 8 6.80 1.95 0.44
N HIS A 9 5.88 2.61 1.14
CA HIS A 9 4.46 2.57 0.84
C HIS A 9 4.07 3.93 0.32
N SER A 10 3.58 4.00 -0.92
CA SER A 10 2.92 5.24 -1.37
C SER A 10 1.53 5.22 -0.79
N ASP A 11 1.21 6.26 0.00
CA ASP A 11 -0.08 6.45 0.68
C ASP A 11 -1.23 5.85 -0.11
N PHE A 12 -1.94 4.92 0.55
CA PHE A 12 -3.18 4.34 0.07
C PHE A 12 -4.14 5.49 -0.22
N THR A 13 -4.21 5.87 -1.50
CA THR A 13 -4.93 7.06 -1.89
C THR A 13 -6.40 6.69 -1.90
N GLU A 14 -7.05 6.91 -0.76
CA GLU A 14 -8.50 6.98 -0.66
C GLU A 14 -9.00 7.88 -1.79
N GLY A 15 -9.91 7.33 -2.59
CA GLY A 15 -10.49 8.04 -3.72
C GLY A 15 -11.27 9.26 -3.25
N LEU A 16 -10.67 10.44 -3.47
CA LEU A 16 -11.28 11.78 -3.56
C LEU A 16 -11.85 12.32 -2.22
N CYS A 17 -11.54 13.52 -1.73
CA CYS A 17 -11.33 14.79 -2.42
C CYS A 17 -10.50 15.72 -1.53
N LEU A 18 -9.23 15.92 -1.87
CA LEU A 18 -8.50 17.17 -1.67
C LEU A 18 -7.19 17.02 -2.44
N ARG A 19 -7.33 17.01 -3.77
CA ARG A 19 -6.30 17.69 -4.57
C ARG A 19 -6.29 19.10 -3.99
N LYS A 20 -5.37 19.40 -3.07
CA LYS A 20 -4.93 20.76 -2.84
C LYS A 20 -4.29 21.17 -4.16
N TYR A 21 -5.16 21.51 -5.11
CA TYR A 21 -4.81 22.15 -6.34
C TYR A 21 -4.53 23.58 -5.93
N THR A 22 -3.33 23.80 -5.40
CA THR A 22 -2.79 25.13 -5.21
C THR A 22 -2.46 25.65 -6.61
N PHE A 23 -3.50 26.03 -7.35
CA PHE A 23 -3.32 26.93 -8.47
C PHE A 23 -3.47 28.32 -7.88
N GLY A 24 -2.39 29.10 -7.97
CA GLY A 24 -2.31 30.43 -7.40
C GLY A 24 -3.46 31.33 -7.83
N ASP A 25 -3.78 32.25 -6.93
CA ASP A 25 -4.56 33.47 -7.19
C ASP A 25 -5.96 33.26 -7.76
N SER A 26 -6.92 32.92 -6.89
CA SER A 26 -8.12 33.75 -6.69
C SER A 26 -9.13 33.03 -5.77
N LEU A 27 -9.47 33.69 -4.68
CA LEU A 27 -10.49 33.28 -3.72
C LEU A 27 -11.87 33.37 -4.36
N VAL A 28 -12.35 32.29 -4.99
CA VAL A 28 -13.75 32.18 -5.43
C VAL A 28 -14.55 31.35 -4.43
N CYS A 29 -15.02 32.01 -3.37
CA CYS A 29 -16.14 31.53 -2.55
C CYS A 29 -17.42 31.66 -3.37
N ALA A 30 -17.79 30.61 -4.12
CA ALA A 30 -19.10 30.54 -4.74
C ALA A 30 -20.15 30.22 -3.67
N LEU A 31 -20.92 31.25 -3.29
CA LEU A 31 -22.12 31.16 -2.48
C LEU A 31 -23.15 30.26 -3.17
N PHE A 32 -23.43 29.10 -2.59
CA PHE A 32 -24.68 28.38 -2.83
C PHE A 32 -25.55 28.45 -1.58
N LEU A 33 -26.54 29.35 -1.62
CA LEU A 33 -27.68 29.39 -0.71
C LEU A 33 -28.57 28.18 -1.03
N SER A 34 -28.70 27.20 -0.13
CA SER A 34 -29.85 26.27 -0.17
C SER A 34 -30.05 25.49 1.13
N SER A 35 -31.18 25.82 1.76
CA SER A 35 -32.07 24.97 2.55
C SER A 35 -31.52 24.22 3.77
N CYS A 36 -31.90 24.70 4.95
CA CYS A 36 -31.96 23.89 6.16
C CYS A 36 -33.09 22.85 6.00
N GLY A 37 -32.74 21.66 5.52
CA GLY A 37 -33.54 20.45 5.65
C GLY A 37 -32.75 19.47 6.51
N LYS A 38 -33.09 19.36 7.81
CA LYS A 38 -32.75 18.18 8.62
C LYS A 38 -33.54 17.00 8.06
N SER A 39 -33.04 16.39 6.99
CA SER A 39 -33.43 15.03 6.63
C SER A 39 -32.45 14.11 7.33
N THR A 40 -32.90 13.54 8.45
CA THR A 40 -32.36 12.31 9.02
C THR A 40 -32.56 11.20 7.99
N ASP A 41 -31.60 11.03 7.08
CA ASP A 41 -31.38 9.77 6.40
C ASP A 41 -30.37 8.98 7.24
N SER A 42 -30.89 8.19 8.15
CA SER A 42 -30.13 7.09 8.75
C SER A 42 -30.04 5.97 7.72
N SER A 43 -29.21 6.17 6.70
CA SER A 43 -28.61 5.07 5.95
C SER A 43 -27.14 5.05 6.34
N SER A 44 -26.84 4.35 7.43
CA SER A 44 -25.48 3.97 7.78
C SER A 44 -25.00 2.94 6.77
N THR A 45 -24.73 3.37 5.54
CA THR A 45 -23.64 2.76 4.79
C THR A 45 -22.39 3.18 5.53
N ASP A 46 -21.97 2.34 6.47
CA ASP A 46 -20.64 2.33 7.03
C ASP A 46 -19.70 2.06 5.85
N TYR A 47 -19.46 3.10 5.04
CA TYR A 47 -18.36 3.08 4.13
C TYR A 47 -17.15 3.05 5.05
N ASP A 48 -16.58 1.87 5.17
CA ASP A 48 -15.33 1.69 5.85
C ASP A 48 -14.29 2.56 5.13
N THR A 49 -14.09 3.75 5.68
CA THR A 49 -13.13 4.77 5.23
C THR A 49 -11.74 4.50 5.81
N THR A 50 -11.55 3.38 6.50
CA THR A 50 -10.20 3.01 6.93
C THR A 50 -9.43 2.51 5.73
N ALA A 51 -8.50 3.35 5.29
CA ALA A 51 -7.51 2.98 4.30
C ALA A 51 -6.74 1.77 4.83
N PRO A 52 -6.57 0.71 4.04
CA PRO A 52 -5.88 -0.46 4.53
C PRO A 52 -4.40 -0.10 4.69
N THR A 53 -3.81 -0.41 5.83
CA THR A 53 -2.42 -0.06 6.15
C THR A 53 -1.56 -1.31 6.24
N VAL A 54 -0.25 -1.15 6.15
CA VAL A 54 0.67 -2.24 6.44
C VAL A 54 0.86 -2.33 7.94
N SER A 55 0.32 -3.40 8.53
CA SER A 55 0.37 -3.65 9.97
C SER A 55 1.76 -4.09 10.41
N SER A 56 2.42 -4.96 9.63
CA SER A 56 3.76 -5.44 9.93
C SER A 56 4.43 -6.03 8.70
N THR A 57 5.75 -5.96 8.67
CA THR A 57 6.58 -6.54 7.60
C THR A 57 7.69 -7.38 8.20
N ASN A 58 8.01 -8.49 7.54
CA ASN A 58 9.05 -9.39 7.96
C ASN A 58 9.84 -9.83 6.73
N PRO A 59 11.09 -9.37 6.55
CA PRO A 59 11.93 -8.62 7.48
C PRO A 59 11.39 -7.20 7.78
N ALA A 60 11.72 -6.65 8.95
CA ALA A 60 11.32 -5.29 9.32
C ALA A 60 12.01 -4.24 8.42
N SER A 61 11.40 -3.06 8.28
CA SER A 61 12.01 -1.95 7.54
C SER A 61 13.34 -1.51 8.18
N ASP A 62 14.28 -1.10 7.32
CA ASP A 62 15.66 -0.71 7.65
C ASP A 62 16.51 -1.80 8.34
N VAL A 63 16.09 -3.07 8.31
CA VAL A 63 16.87 -4.15 8.92
C VAL A 63 18.07 -4.50 8.05
N THR A 64 19.21 -4.70 8.72
CA THR A 64 20.44 -5.21 8.12
C THR A 64 20.64 -6.64 8.60
N GLY A 65 21.21 -7.52 7.78
CA GLY A 65 21.42 -8.91 8.21
C GLY A 65 20.48 -9.93 7.54
N VAL A 66 19.66 -9.52 6.58
CA VAL A 66 18.67 -10.41 5.96
C VAL A 66 19.35 -11.40 5.03
N ALA A 67 19.06 -12.69 5.17
CA ALA A 67 19.60 -13.72 4.27
C ALA A 67 19.15 -13.50 2.82
N VAL A 68 20.05 -13.72 1.86
CA VAL A 68 19.81 -13.47 0.42
C VAL A 68 18.65 -14.27 -0.21
N ASP A 69 18.20 -15.34 0.45
CA ASP A 69 17.06 -16.18 0.07
C ASP A 69 15.82 -15.96 0.97
N SER A 70 15.84 -14.91 1.80
CA SER A 70 14.70 -14.58 2.66
C SER A 70 13.49 -14.15 1.85
N LYS A 71 12.35 -14.74 2.21
CA LYS A 71 11.03 -14.30 1.75
C LYS A 71 10.63 -13.04 2.49
N ILE A 72 9.89 -12.18 1.80
CA ILE A 72 9.35 -10.95 2.37
C ILE A 72 7.87 -11.18 2.66
N PHE A 73 7.50 -11.05 3.92
CA PHE A 73 6.13 -11.12 4.41
C PHE A 73 5.63 -9.72 4.72
N VAL A 74 4.42 -9.41 4.28
CA VAL A 74 3.73 -8.15 4.54
C VAL A 74 2.34 -8.47 5.04
N THR A 75 2.08 -8.12 6.29
CA THR A 75 0.78 -8.25 6.95
C THR A 75 0.06 -6.93 6.85
N PHE A 76 -1.13 -6.95 6.27
CA PHE A 76 -1.99 -5.79 6.17
C PHE A 76 -2.95 -5.72 7.36
N SER A 77 -3.45 -4.53 7.68
CA SER A 77 -4.47 -4.33 8.71
C SER A 77 -5.79 -5.03 8.36
N GLU A 78 -6.04 -5.24 7.06
CA GLU A 78 -7.30 -5.76 6.54
C GLU A 78 -7.11 -6.66 5.30
N ALA A 79 -8.20 -7.33 4.89
CA ALA A 79 -8.24 -8.10 3.66
C ALA A 79 -8.13 -7.17 2.43
N MET A 80 -7.10 -7.42 1.64
CA MET A 80 -6.79 -6.70 0.40
C MET A 80 -7.32 -7.47 -0.80
N ASP A 81 -7.52 -6.76 -1.90
CA ASP A 81 -7.93 -7.35 -3.15
C ASP A 81 -6.73 -8.08 -3.80
N VAL A 82 -6.88 -9.40 -3.94
CA VAL A 82 -5.83 -10.29 -4.45
C VAL A 82 -5.43 -9.95 -5.89
N SER A 83 -6.33 -9.37 -6.69
CA SER A 83 -6.01 -8.95 -8.07
C SER A 83 -5.05 -7.75 -8.09
N THR A 84 -5.06 -6.94 -7.03
CA THR A 84 -4.15 -5.80 -6.87
C THR A 84 -2.82 -6.19 -6.22
N ILE A 85 -2.74 -7.34 -5.54
CA ILE A 85 -1.50 -7.86 -4.97
C ILE A 85 -0.76 -8.69 -6.02
N ASN A 86 -0.03 -8.01 -6.88
CA ASN A 86 0.76 -8.60 -7.96
C ASN A 86 2.17 -7.99 -8.02
N THR A 87 3.03 -8.55 -8.86
CA THR A 87 4.44 -8.12 -9.02
C THR A 87 4.61 -6.72 -9.62
N THR A 88 3.54 -6.11 -10.13
CA THR A 88 3.56 -4.72 -10.64
C THR A 88 3.36 -3.73 -9.50
N ASN A 89 2.48 -4.07 -8.56
CA ASN A 89 2.15 -3.24 -7.40
C ASN A 89 3.08 -3.52 -6.21
N PHE A 90 3.58 -4.75 -6.09
CA PHE A 90 4.59 -5.16 -5.12
C PHE A 90 5.90 -5.43 -5.86
N THR A 91 6.81 -4.46 -5.82
CA THR A 91 8.11 -4.54 -6.50
C THR A 91 9.23 -4.57 -5.48
N LEU A 92 10.29 -5.33 -5.75
CA LEU A 92 11.52 -5.32 -4.97
C LEU A 92 12.64 -4.79 -5.86
N SER A 93 13.26 -3.68 -5.48
CA SER A 93 14.33 -3.06 -6.27
C SER A 93 15.58 -2.95 -5.42
N GLY A 94 16.71 -3.44 -5.93
CA GLY A 94 18.00 -3.30 -5.29
C GLY A 94 18.94 -2.35 -6.01
N SER A 95 20.16 -2.23 -5.49
CA SER A 95 21.24 -1.49 -6.14
C SER A 95 21.57 -2.03 -7.56
N SER A 96 21.30 -3.31 -7.82
CA SER A 96 21.49 -3.97 -9.12
C SER A 96 20.29 -3.86 -10.07
N GLY A 97 19.18 -3.24 -9.63
CA GLY A 97 17.93 -3.15 -10.40
C GLY A 97 16.76 -3.91 -9.77
N ALA A 98 15.66 -4.03 -10.51
CA ALA A 98 14.46 -4.72 -10.06
C ALA A 98 14.71 -6.24 -9.93
N VAL A 99 14.27 -6.81 -8.82
CA VAL A 99 14.33 -8.24 -8.54
C VAL A 99 13.02 -8.88 -8.97
N SER A 100 13.13 -9.88 -9.84
CA SER A 100 11.99 -10.72 -10.21
C SER A 100 11.63 -11.69 -9.09
N GLY A 101 10.33 -11.95 -8.93
CA GLY A 101 9.84 -12.86 -7.91
C GLY A 101 8.37 -13.16 -8.09
N THR A 102 7.84 -14.03 -7.23
CA THR A 102 6.43 -14.38 -7.19
C THR A 102 5.80 -13.77 -5.95
N VAL A 103 4.65 -13.12 -6.14
CA VAL A 103 3.82 -12.62 -5.04
C VAL A 103 2.71 -13.63 -4.79
N THR A 104 2.51 -13.99 -3.53
CA THR A 104 1.40 -14.84 -3.07
C THR A 104 0.66 -14.11 -1.96
N TYR A 105 -0.64 -14.31 -1.84
CA TYR A 105 -1.46 -13.65 -0.82
C TYR A 105 -2.36 -14.68 -0.13
N SER A 106 -2.39 -14.66 1.19
CA SER A 106 -3.18 -15.59 2.01
C SER A 106 -3.75 -14.88 3.23
N GLY A 107 -5.08 -14.81 3.33
CA GLY A 107 -5.77 -14.11 4.42
C GLY A 107 -5.52 -12.61 4.35
N THR A 108 -4.62 -12.10 5.19
CA THR A 108 -4.17 -10.70 5.23
C THR A 108 -2.66 -10.56 4.99
N VAL A 109 -1.98 -11.65 4.61
CA VAL A 109 -0.52 -11.70 4.48
C VAL A 109 -0.12 -11.87 3.02
N ALA A 110 0.59 -10.89 2.47
CA ALA A 110 1.31 -11.02 1.20
C ALA A 110 2.71 -11.56 1.44
N THR A 111 3.12 -12.52 0.62
CA THR A 111 4.47 -13.10 0.64
C THR A 111 5.10 -12.93 -0.74
N PHE A 112 6.22 -12.22 -0.79
CA PHE A 112 7.06 -12.11 -1.98
C PHE A 112 8.25 -13.06 -1.87
N ILE A 113 8.38 -13.90 -2.90
CA ILE A 113 9.41 -14.93 -3.03
C ILE A 113 10.31 -14.52 -4.21
N PRO A 114 11.56 -14.06 -3.95
CA PRO A 114 12.50 -13.78 -5.03
C PRO A 114 12.74 -15.03 -5.88
N SER A 115 12.77 -14.89 -7.20
CA SER A 115 13.09 -16.00 -8.12
C SER A 115 14.60 -16.22 -8.26
N THR A 116 15.39 -15.23 -7.87
CA THR A 116 16.86 -15.24 -7.87
C THR A 116 17.37 -14.84 -6.50
N SER A 117 18.39 -15.52 -6.00
CA SER A 117 19.07 -15.14 -4.77
C SER A 117 19.58 -13.70 -4.87
N LEU A 118 19.33 -12.92 -3.83
CA LEU A 118 19.71 -11.52 -3.76
C LEU A 118 21.23 -11.38 -3.62
N SER A 119 21.78 -10.25 -4.06
CA SER A 119 23.19 -9.94 -3.88
C SER A 119 23.48 -9.60 -2.41
N PRO A 120 24.46 -10.25 -1.76
CA PRO A 120 24.87 -9.86 -0.42
C PRO A 120 25.45 -8.44 -0.41
N PHE A 121 25.39 -7.78 0.74
CA PHE A 121 25.87 -6.42 0.96
C PHE A 121 25.22 -5.35 0.07
N SER A 122 24.06 -5.66 -0.53
CA SER A 122 23.27 -4.70 -1.30
C SER A 122 22.11 -4.15 -0.47
N THR A 123 21.58 -3.00 -0.87
CA THR A 123 20.35 -2.44 -0.31
C THR A 123 19.20 -2.77 -1.24
N TYR A 124 18.13 -3.31 -0.67
CA TYR A 124 16.89 -3.64 -1.36
C TYR A 124 15.73 -2.87 -0.75
N THR A 125 14.93 -2.27 -1.63
CA THR A 125 13.74 -1.51 -1.29
C THR A 125 12.53 -2.23 -1.86
N ALA A 126 11.66 -2.73 -0.99
CA ALA A 126 10.33 -3.16 -1.41
C ALA A 126 9.42 -1.94 -1.54
N LYS A 127 8.72 -1.85 -2.65
CA LYS A 127 7.76 -0.78 -2.90
C LYS A 127 6.38 -1.40 -3.12
N ILE A 128 5.41 -0.91 -2.36
CA ILE A 128 4.01 -1.31 -2.47
C ILE A 128 3.19 -0.08 -2.89
N THR A 129 2.53 -0.16 -4.05
CA THR A 129 1.67 0.91 -4.58
C THR A 129 0.38 0.36 -5.17
N HIS A 130 -0.69 1.16 -5.15
CA HIS A 130 -1.97 0.88 -5.82
C HIS A 130 -2.67 -0.45 -5.45
N VAL A 131 -2.36 -1.01 -4.28
CA VAL A 131 -3.13 -2.11 -3.69
C VAL A 131 -4.45 -1.57 -3.13
N ARG A 132 -5.54 -2.29 -3.37
CA ARG A 132 -6.89 -1.88 -2.94
C ARG A 132 -7.39 -2.81 -1.85
N LYS A 133 -8.27 -2.28 -1.00
CA LYS A 133 -9.07 -3.07 -0.07
C LYS A 133 -9.92 -4.07 -0.84
N GLY A 134 -10.01 -5.30 -0.36
CA GLY A 134 -10.93 -6.29 -0.91
C GLY A 134 -12.35 -5.86 -0.57
N SER A 135 -13.26 -5.80 -1.56
CA SER A 135 -14.66 -5.49 -1.30
C SER A 135 -15.27 -6.61 -0.44
N GLY A 136 -15.34 -6.40 0.87
CA GLY A 136 -16.23 -7.18 1.73
C GLY A 136 -17.64 -7.01 1.19
N ARG A 137 -18.27 -8.10 0.77
CA ARG A 137 -19.70 -8.10 0.49
C ARG A 137 -20.40 -8.19 1.83
N GLU A 138 -21.14 -7.15 2.18
CA GLU A 138 -22.22 -7.21 3.16
C GLU A 138 -23.55 -7.07 2.43
#